data_AF-F0Y9J8-F1
#
_entry.id   AF-F0Y9J8-F1
#
_cell.length_a   1.000
_cell.length_b   1.000
_cell.length_c   1.000
_cell.angle_alpha   90.00
_cell.angle_beta   90.00
_cell.angle_gamma   90.00
#
_symmetry.space_group_name_H-M   'P 1'
#
loop_
_entity.id
_entity.type
_entity.pdbx_description
1 polymer ?
#
loop_
_entity_poly.entity_id
_entity_poly.type
_entity_poly.pdbx_seq_one_letter_code
_entity_poly.pdbx_strand_id
1 'polypeptide(L)'
;KRPARKQVDYIASKNSVLEGAYEYNLWWGKYIGEHWDNGKSREPAETRCVLATDAGRTKADKSRTSASCSFCLFFARGCCANGGDCRFFHRIPVKADLERFASDEMRDVFGRERHKDFRDDMTGVGALMKPCRTLYVGSLLKAEYADPLALEEALWRNFGEWGEVENINLISRLSIAFVRYRHRSGAEFAFQAMSNNHLDHEENLNIRWAHDDPNP
;
A
#
# COMPACT_ATOMS: atom_id res chain seq x y z
N LYS A 1 -0.23 25.15 5.70
CA LYS A 1 -0.10 23.94 4.87
C LYS A 1 -0.85 24.15 3.56
N ARG A 2 -0.21 23.90 2.41
CA ARG A 2 -0.82 23.99 1.08
C ARG A 2 -1.96 22.95 0.90
N PRO A 3 -2.96 23.18 0.04
CA PRO A 3 -3.95 22.16 -0.31
C PRO A 3 -3.29 20.97 -1.02
N ALA A 4 -3.89 19.78 -0.91
CA ALA A 4 -3.43 18.61 -1.65
C ALA A 4 -3.65 18.80 -3.16
N ARG A 5 -2.67 18.37 -3.96
CA ARG A 5 -2.74 18.43 -5.42
C ARG A 5 -3.73 17.37 -5.95
N LYS A 6 -4.39 17.67 -7.06
CA LYS A 6 -5.10 16.65 -7.86
C LYS A 6 -4.06 15.86 -8.66
N GLN A 7 -3.97 14.55 -8.41
CA GLN A 7 -2.96 13.69 -9.04
C GLN A 7 -3.31 13.35 -10.48
N VAL A 8 -4.61 13.18 -10.73
CA VAL A 8 -5.20 12.92 -12.05
C VAL A 8 -6.43 13.80 -12.25
N ASP A 9 -6.86 14.01 -13.49
CA ASP A 9 -8.06 14.80 -13.76
C ASP A 9 -9.35 14.01 -13.48
N TYR A 10 -9.33 12.70 -13.75
CA TYR A 10 -10.42 11.77 -13.47
C TYR A 10 -9.88 10.43 -12.97
N ILE A 11 -10.66 9.74 -12.15
CA ILE A 11 -10.34 8.38 -11.69
C ILE A 11 -10.81 7.40 -12.76
N ALA A 12 -9.88 6.67 -13.39
CA ALA A 12 -10.21 5.65 -14.36
C ALA A 12 -11.07 4.53 -13.73
N SER A 13 -12.05 3.99 -14.47
CA SER A 13 -12.99 2.98 -13.97
C SER A 13 -12.32 1.70 -13.45
N LYS A 14 -11.13 1.35 -13.95
CA LYS A 14 -10.36 0.21 -13.42
C LYS A 14 -9.82 0.45 -12.01
N ASN A 15 -9.62 1.71 -11.66
CA ASN A 15 -9.10 2.13 -10.36
C ASN A 15 -10.23 2.43 -9.37
N SER A 16 -11.51 2.48 -9.77
CA SER A 16 -12.62 2.83 -8.88
C SER A 16 -13.19 1.65 -8.07
N VAL A 17 -12.75 0.41 -8.31
CA VAL A 17 -13.21 -0.75 -7.55
C VAL A 17 -12.56 -0.73 -6.18
N LEU A 18 -13.37 -0.51 -5.14
CA LEU A 18 -12.93 -0.63 -3.76
C LEU A 18 -12.64 -2.12 -3.48
N GLU A 19 -11.39 -2.46 -3.20
CA GLU A 19 -11.03 -3.80 -2.71
C GLU A 19 -11.83 -4.08 -1.44
N GLY A 20 -12.82 -4.96 -1.54
CA GLY A 20 -13.76 -5.29 -0.46
C GLY A 20 -15.23 -5.47 -0.87
N ALA A 21 -15.62 -5.15 -2.11
CA ALA A 21 -16.99 -5.40 -2.60
C ALA A 21 -17.07 -6.74 -3.37
N TYR A 22 -17.35 -7.83 -2.66
CA TYR A 22 -17.50 -9.19 -3.20
C TYR A 22 -18.94 -9.47 -3.65
N GLU A 23 -19.46 -8.70 -4.62
CA GLU A 23 -20.82 -8.95 -5.13
C GLU A 23 -20.88 -10.25 -5.96
N TYR A 24 -21.93 -11.03 -5.67
CA TYR A 24 -22.15 -12.38 -6.17
C TYR A 24 -22.88 -12.36 -7.52
N ASN A 25 -22.35 -13.08 -8.51
CA ASN A 25 -23.02 -13.25 -9.79
C ASN A 25 -23.95 -14.48 -9.76
N LEU A 26 -25.26 -14.23 -9.81
CA LEU A 26 -26.32 -15.24 -9.66
C LEU A 26 -26.51 -16.16 -10.88
N TRP A 27 -26.11 -15.73 -12.08
CA TRP A 27 -26.32 -16.50 -13.32
C TRP A 27 -25.24 -17.54 -13.59
N TRP A 28 -24.01 -17.26 -13.14
CA TRP A 28 -22.83 -18.10 -13.33
C TRP A 28 -22.39 -18.80 -12.04
N GLY A 29 -23.14 -18.58 -10.95
CA GLY A 29 -22.93 -19.20 -9.64
C GLY A 29 -21.61 -18.84 -8.97
N LYS A 30 -21.07 -17.63 -9.19
CA LYS A 30 -19.73 -17.25 -8.71
C LYS A 30 -19.64 -15.81 -8.24
N TYR A 31 -18.86 -15.59 -7.17
CA TYR A 31 -18.48 -14.27 -6.66
C TYR A 31 -17.43 -13.65 -7.59
N ILE A 32 -17.54 -12.35 -7.89
CA ILE A 32 -16.51 -11.70 -8.71
C ILE A 32 -15.18 -11.77 -7.95
N GLY A 33 -14.21 -12.46 -8.55
CA GLY A 33 -13.11 -13.14 -7.88
C GLY A 33 -12.68 -14.43 -8.61
N GLU A 34 -13.37 -14.80 -9.69
CA GLU A 34 -13.01 -15.91 -10.55
C GLU A 34 -11.57 -15.84 -11.05
N HIS A 35 -10.71 -16.71 -10.51
CA HIS A 35 -9.46 -17.13 -11.15
C HIS A 35 -9.83 -17.88 -12.46
N TRP A 36 -9.04 -18.01 -13.52
CA TRP A 36 -7.81 -18.82 -13.66
C TRP A 36 -7.00 -18.22 -14.82
N ASP A 37 -5.98 -17.44 -14.51
CA ASP A 37 -4.85 -17.26 -15.42
C ASP A 37 -3.59 -17.14 -14.56
N ASN A 38 -2.80 -18.21 -14.52
CA ASN A 38 -1.44 -18.19 -13.97
C ASN A 38 -0.50 -17.31 -14.83
N GLY A 39 -1.00 -16.76 -15.95
CA GLY A 39 -0.27 -16.01 -16.95
C GLY A 39 -0.65 -14.53 -17.09
N LYS A 40 -1.48 -13.94 -16.22
CA LYS A 40 -1.61 -12.46 -16.24
C LYS A 40 -0.33 -11.83 -15.72
N SER A 41 0.52 -11.44 -16.66
CA SER A 41 1.60 -10.47 -16.44
C SER A 41 1.04 -9.31 -15.61
N ARG A 42 1.65 -9.03 -14.47
CA ARG A 42 1.28 -7.87 -13.66
C ARG A 42 1.56 -6.64 -14.50
N GLU A 43 0.58 -5.76 -14.64
CA GLU A 43 0.78 -4.47 -15.31
C GLU A 43 1.46 -3.50 -14.34
N PRO A 44 2.45 -2.72 -14.78
CA PRO A 44 3.01 -1.64 -13.97
C PRO A 44 1.92 -0.64 -13.56
N ALA A 45 2.08 -0.04 -12.39
CA ALA A 45 1.20 1.04 -11.93
C ALA A 45 1.26 2.22 -12.92
N GLU A 46 0.10 2.74 -13.32
CA GLU A 46 0.02 3.90 -14.24
C GLU A 46 0.56 5.18 -13.62
N THR A 47 0.39 5.30 -12.30
CA THR A 47 0.77 6.50 -11.56
C THR A 47 1.43 6.13 -10.24
N ARG A 48 2.19 7.08 -9.70
CA ARG A 48 2.89 6.97 -8.43
C ARG A 48 2.64 8.21 -7.61
N CYS A 49 2.39 8.02 -6.31
CA CYS A 49 2.24 9.13 -5.38
C CYS A 49 3.62 9.72 -5.05
N VAL A 50 3.73 11.05 -5.16
CA VAL A 50 4.92 11.80 -4.76
C VAL A 50 4.55 12.67 -3.57
N LEU A 51 4.97 12.27 -2.37
CA LEU A 51 4.60 12.96 -1.12
C LEU A 51 4.98 14.45 -1.13
N ALA A 52 6.15 14.77 -1.69
CA ALA A 52 6.66 16.13 -1.77
C ALA A 52 5.78 17.10 -2.58
N THR A 53 4.92 16.60 -3.47
CA THR A 53 4.00 17.42 -4.29
C THR A 53 2.53 17.19 -3.97
N ASP A 54 2.17 15.93 -3.70
CA ASP A 54 0.78 15.51 -3.67
C ASP A 54 0.18 15.64 -2.27
N ALA A 55 1.01 15.50 -1.24
CA ALA A 55 0.57 15.66 0.14
C ALA A 55 0.17 17.11 0.43
N GLY A 56 -0.92 17.26 1.16
CA GLY A 56 -1.47 18.56 1.51
C GLY A 56 -2.78 18.46 2.28
N ARG A 57 -3.38 19.63 2.53
CA ARG A 57 -4.63 19.72 3.27
C ARG A 57 -5.81 19.28 2.42
N THR A 58 -6.71 18.50 3.00
CA THR A 58 -7.96 18.05 2.37
C THR A 58 -9.19 18.51 3.17
N LYS A 59 -10.41 18.12 2.76
CA LYS A 59 -11.63 18.39 3.56
C LYS A 59 -11.64 17.60 4.87
N ALA A 60 -10.98 16.44 4.91
CA ALA A 60 -10.83 15.63 6.12
C ALA A 60 -10.16 16.42 7.26
N ASP A 61 -9.22 17.32 6.95
CA ASP A 61 -8.57 18.15 7.98
C ASP A 61 -9.49 19.21 8.60
N LYS A 62 -10.63 19.50 7.96
CA LYS A 62 -11.62 20.49 8.44
C LYS A 62 -12.78 19.82 9.19
N SER A 63 -13.18 18.62 8.77
CA SER A 63 -14.28 17.87 9.38
C SER A 63 -13.70 16.83 10.34
N ARG A 64 -13.61 17.17 11.63
CA ARG A 64 -13.11 16.28 12.71
C ARG A 64 -14.16 15.25 13.17
N THR A 65 -14.99 14.72 12.28
CA THR A 65 -15.88 13.61 12.63
C THR A 65 -15.09 12.30 12.62
N SER A 66 -15.06 11.64 13.79
CA SER A 66 -14.26 10.44 14.13
C SER A 66 -14.47 9.23 13.21
N ALA A 67 -15.58 9.17 12.48
CA ALA A 67 -15.89 8.12 11.49
C ALA A 67 -15.21 8.33 10.12
N SER A 68 -14.60 9.48 9.86
CA SER A 68 -14.01 9.86 8.55
C SER A 68 -12.49 10.06 8.56
N CYS A 69 -11.82 9.69 9.64
CA CYS A 69 -10.37 9.88 9.81
C CYS A 69 -9.52 8.78 9.14
N SER A 70 -9.85 8.38 7.91
CA SER A 70 -9.05 7.41 7.16
C SER A 70 -8.19 8.09 6.10
N PHE A 71 -7.13 7.42 5.69
CA PHE A 71 -6.27 7.86 4.60
C PHE A 71 -6.88 7.55 3.24
N CYS A 72 -6.54 8.34 2.22
CA CYS A 72 -7.06 8.11 0.89
C CYS A 72 -6.28 6.99 0.20
N LEU A 73 -6.96 5.90 -0.18
CA LEU A 73 -6.35 4.80 -0.93
C LEU A 73 -5.85 5.26 -2.31
N PHE A 74 -6.64 6.08 -3.01
CA PHE A 74 -6.25 6.64 -4.30
C PHE A 74 -5.05 7.57 -4.20
N PHE A 75 -4.92 8.29 -3.08
CA PHE A 75 -3.73 9.10 -2.81
C PHE A 75 -2.49 8.24 -2.68
N ALA A 76 -2.54 7.15 -1.90
CA ALA A 76 -1.42 6.23 -1.77
C ALA A 76 -1.01 5.65 -3.15
N ARG A 77 -1.99 5.31 -3.99
CA ARG A 77 -1.78 4.82 -5.36
C ARG A 77 -1.42 5.88 -6.39
N GLY A 78 -1.41 7.17 -6.05
CA GLY A 78 -1.05 8.23 -7.00
C GLY A 78 -2.16 8.63 -7.98
N CYS A 79 -3.42 8.30 -7.72
CA CYS A 79 -4.53 8.45 -8.67
C CYS A 79 -5.75 9.21 -8.12
N CYS A 80 -5.58 10.02 -7.07
CA CYS A 80 -6.68 10.81 -6.52
C CYS A 80 -7.01 12.05 -7.36
N ALA A 81 -8.23 12.10 -7.91
CA ALA A 81 -8.74 13.26 -8.66
C ALA A 81 -9.28 14.41 -7.77
N ASN A 82 -9.55 14.13 -6.49
CA ASN A 82 -10.22 15.10 -5.62
C ASN A 82 -9.28 16.16 -5.04
N GLY A 83 -7.99 15.84 -4.89
CA GLY A 83 -6.99 16.75 -4.28
C GLY A 83 -7.47 17.34 -2.96
N GLY A 84 -7.43 18.67 -2.82
CA GLY A 84 -7.86 19.39 -1.62
C GLY A 84 -9.34 19.21 -1.24
N ASP A 85 -10.19 18.77 -2.17
CA ASP A 85 -11.60 18.46 -1.92
C ASP A 85 -11.83 17.02 -1.41
N CYS A 86 -10.77 16.22 -1.28
CA CYS A 86 -10.87 14.83 -0.82
C CYS A 86 -11.41 14.76 0.63
N ARG A 87 -12.30 13.78 0.87
CA ARG A 87 -12.88 13.49 2.19
C ARG A 87 -11.97 12.66 3.09
N PHE A 88 -10.85 12.20 2.55
CA PHE A 88 -9.83 11.41 3.23
C PHE A 88 -8.52 12.18 3.33
N PHE A 89 -7.61 11.74 4.19
CA PHE A 89 -6.33 12.42 4.41
C PHE A 89 -5.31 12.13 3.29
N HIS A 90 -4.59 13.18 2.87
CA HIS A 90 -3.46 13.13 1.93
C HIS A 90 -2.15 13.49 2.66
N ARG A 91 -1.74 12.64 3.59
CA ARG A 91 -0.48 12.76 4.35
C ARG A 91 -0.08 11.37 4.87
N ILE A 92 1.11 11.26 5.42
CA ILE A 92 1.54 10.07 6.20
C ILE A 92 0.87 10.12 7.59
N PRO A 93 0.50 8.98 8.19
CA PRO A 93 0.07 8.89 9.57
C PRO A 93 1.01 9.60 10.55
N VAL A 94 0.48 10.52 11.36
CA VAL A 94 1.23 11.17 12.45
C VAL A 94 0.96 10.46 13.79
N LYS A 95 1.72 10.79 14.84
CA LYS A 95 1.60 10.12 16.16
C LYS A 95 0.16 9.97 16.68
N ALA A 96 -0.68 11.01 16.56
CA ALA A 96 -2.08 10.94 16.97
C ALA A 96 -2.91 9.94 16.14
N ASP A 97 -2.61 9.81 14.84
CA ASP A 97 -3.23 8.80 13.98
C ASP A 97 -2.76 7.39 14.39
N LEU A 98 -1.48 7.23 14.72
CA LEU A 98 -0.91 5.96 15.19
C LEU A 98 -1.57 5.47 16.48
N GLU A 99 -1.80 6.36 17.45
CA GLU A 99 -2.49 6.04 18.71
C GLU A 99 -3.93 5.57 18.45
N ARG A 100 -4.62 6.20 17.50
CA ARG A 100 -5.96 5.75 17.09
C ARG A 100 -5.93 4.37 16.44
N PHE A 101 -5.00 4.12 15.51
CA PHE A 101 -4.90 2.81 14.86
C PHE A 101 -4.44 1.69 15.79
N ALA A 102 -3.71 2.02 16.86
CA ALA A 102 -3.38 1.06 17.91
C ALA A 102 -4.63 0.65 18.72
N SER A 103 -5.67 1.49 18.76
CA SER A 103 -6.94 1.17 19.45
C SER A 103 -7.98 0.48 18.57
N ASP A 104 -7.96 0.72 17.24
CA ASP A 104 -8.87 0.12 16.27
C ASP A 104 -8.14 -0.89 15.38
N GLU A 105 -8.08 -2.13 15.85
CA GLU A 105 -7.47 -3.23 15.11
C GLU A 105 -8.39 -3.84 14.04
N MET A 106 -9.67 -3.46 13.97
CA MET A 106 -10.60 -4.04 12.98
C MET A 106 -10.43 -3.47 11.59
N ARG A 107 -9.89 -2.24 11.46
CA ARG A 107 -9.81 -1.51 10.18
C ARG A 107 -8.40 -1.08 9.84
N ASP A 108 -8.05 -1.17 8.57
CA ASP A 108 -6.78 -0.66 8.05
C ASP A 108 -6.70 0.89 8.09
N VAL A 109 -5.52 1.46 7.80
CA VAL A 109 -5.34 2.91 7.71
C VAL A 109 -6.27 3.60 6.71
N PHE A 110 -6.79 2.86 5.73
CA PHE A 110 -7.72 3.34 4.71
C PHE A 110 -9.20 3.17 5.13
N GLY A 111 -9.46 2.58 6.29
CA GLY A 111 -10.80 2.34 6.84
C GLY A 111 -11.49 1.08 6.31
N ARG A 112 -10.77 0.20 5.61
CA ARG A 112 -11.27 -1.09 5.12
C ARG A 112 -11.23 -2.11 6.25
N GLU A 113 -12.26 -2.94 6.32
CA GLU A 113 -12.35 -4.00 7.34
C GLU A 113 -11.35 -5.11 7.06
N ARG A 114 -10.68 -5.56 8.11
CA ARG A 114 -9.71 -6.65 8.04
C ARG A 114 -10.41 -7.99 8.16
N HIS A 115 -9.85 -8.98 7.47
CA HIS A 115 -10.29 -10.36 7.59
C HIS A 115 -9.59 -11.04 8.77
N LYS A 116 -10.18 -12.11 9.29
CA LYS A 116 -9.60 -12.89 10.39
C LYS A 116 -8.20 -13.40 10.03
N ASP A 117 -8.11 -14.02 8.86
CA ASP A 117 -6.92 -14.68 8.32
C ASP A 117 -6.46 -14.01 7.02
N PHE A 118 -5.22 -14.30 6.60
CA PHE A 118 -4.69 -13.83 5.33
C PHE A 118 -5.39 -14.51 4.15
N ARG A 119 -5.37 -13.84 2.98
CA ARG A 119 -5.68 -14.50 1.71
C ARG A 119 -4.54 -15.46 1.34
N ASP A 120 -4.85 -16.50 0.56
CA ASP A 120 -3.86 -17.51 0.12
C ASP A 120 -2.67 -16.91 -0.66
N ASP A 121 -2.90 -15.80 -1.37
CA ASP A 121 -1.88 -15.08 -2.13
C ASP A 121 -1.12 -14.02 -1.32
N MET A 122 -1.44 -13.89 -0.02
CA MET A 122 -0.90 -12.89 0.91
C MET A 122 -1.11 -11.44 0.44
N THR A 123 -2.14 -11.19 -0.37
CA THR A 123 -2.55 -9.85 -0.80
C THR A 123 -3.69 -9.28 0.08
N GLY A 124 -4.11 -8.05 -0.22
CA GLY A 124 -5.26 -7.41 0.42
C GLY A 124 -4.91 -6.65 1.71
N VAL A 125 -5.90 -6.53 2.61
CA VAL A 125 -5.84 -5.71 3.84
C VAL A 125 -5.02 -6.31 4.99
N GLY A 126 -4.58 -7.56 4.83
CA GLY A 126 -3.89 -8.33 5.88
C GLY A 126 -4.85 -8.99 6.87
N ALA A 127 -4.28 -9.66 7.88
CA ALA A 127 -5.02 -10.39 8.90
C ALA A 127 -5.26 -9.53 10.15
N LEU A 128 -6.32 -9.85 10.88
CA LEU A 128 -6.60 -9.31 12.21
C LEU A 128 -5.74 -9.99 13.28
N MET A 129 -5.63 -11.32 13.22
CA MET A 129 -4.99 -12.13 14.26
C MET A 129 -3.44 -12.07 14.24
N LYS A 130 -2.83 -11.50 13.20
CA LYS A 130 -1.38 -11.41 13.05
C LYS A 130 -0.93 -9.97 12.78
N PRO A 131 0.15 -9.51 13.44
CA PRO A 131 0.68 -8.17 13.23
C PRO A 131 1.31 -8.04 11.84
N CYS A 132 0.61 -7.36 10.94
CA CYS A 132 1.05 -7.12 9.56
C CYS A 132 2.05 -5.95 9.48
N ARG A 133 3.30 -6.16 9.92
CA ARG A 133 4.36 -5.12 9.91
C ARG A 133 5.46 -5.33 8.88
N THR A 134 5.55 -6.52 8.30
CA THR A 134 6.59 -6.90 7.36
C THR A 134 5.99 -7.14 5.97
N LEU A 135 6.59 -6.52 4.97
CA LEU A 135 6.26 -6.67 3.56
C LEU A 135 7.29 -7.55 2.87
N TYR A 136 6.81 -8.49 2.08
CA TYR A 136 7.60 -9.16 1.05
C TYR A 136 7.63 -8.27 -0.20
N VAL A 137 8.83 -8.05 -0.73
CA VAL A 137 9.09 -7.28 -1.96
C VAL A 137 9.80 -8.21 -2.94
N GLY A 138 9.13 -8.58 -4.01
CA GLY A 138 9.68 -9.40 -5.09
C GLY A 138 9.83 -8.63 -6.40
N SER A 139 10.36 -9.32 -7.41
CA SER A 139 10.59 -8.77 -8.76
C SER A 139 11.59 -7.61 -8.80
N LEU A 140 12.63 -7.68 -7.96
CA LEU A 140 13.73 -6.71 -7.95
C LEU A 140 14.66 -6.95 -9.15
N LEU A 141 14.95 -5.91 -9.93
CA LEU A 141 15.87 -5.95 -11.07
C LEU A 141 17.33 -5.75 -10.61
N LYS A 142 17.85 -6.66 -9.77
CA LYS A 142 19.20 -6.55 -9.18
C LYS A 142 20.34 -6.34 -10.19
N ALA A 143 20.16 -6.73 -11.45
CA ALA A 143 21.18 -6.61 -12.49
C ALA A 143 21.33 -5.17 -13.02
N GLU A 144 20.32 -4.32 -12.81
CA GLU A 144 20.34 -2.91 -13.21
C GLU A 144 21.08 -2.02 -12.19
N TYR A 145 21.33 -2.54 -10.98
CA TYR A 145 22.07 -1.85 -9.94
C TYR A 145 23.56 -2.24 -9.99
N ALA A 146 24.43 -1.30 -9.63
CA ALA A 146 25.87 -1.52 -9.63
C ALA A 146 26.30 -2.63 -8.65
N ASP A 147 25.68 -2.68 -7.47
CA ASP A 147 25.94 -3.66 -6.42
C ASP A 147 24.69 -3.84 -5.51
N PRO A 148 24.69 -4.83 -4.60
CA PRO A 148 23.59 -5.04 -3.67
C PRO A 148 23.34 -3.87 -2.70
N LEU A 149 24.36 -3.06 -2.41
CA LEU A 149 24.23 -1.91 -1.51
C LEU A 149 23.41 -0.80 -2.16
N ALA A 150 23.64 -0.52 -3.44
CA ALA A 150 22.84 0.44 -4.22
C ALA A 150 21.35 0.04 -4.27
N LEU A 151 21.05 -1.26 -4.43
CA LEU A 151 19.68 -1.76 -4.37
C LEU A 151 19.08 -1.60 -2.96
N GLU A 152 19.86 -1.86 -1.91
CA GLU A 152 19.41 -1.66 -0.54
C GLU A 152 19.12 -0.18 -0.24
N GLU A 153 19.99 0.74 -0.68
CA GLU A 153 19.78 2.19 -0.57
C GLU A 153 18.50 2.64 -1.29
N ALA A 154 18.25 2.11 -2.50
CA ALA A 154 17.01 2.36 -3.23
C ALA A 154 15.79 1.88 -2.45
N LEU A 155 15.84 0.69 -1.82
CA LEU A 155 14.78 0.19 -0.95
C LEU A 155 14.55 1.12 0.26
N TRP A 156 15.62 1.52 0.97
CA TRP A 156 15.52 2.43 2.12
C TRP A 156 14.90 3.78 1.75
N ARG A 157 15.31 4.36 0.62
CA ARG A 157 14.76 5.64 0.15
C ARG A 157 13.28 5.53 -0.20
N ASN A 158 12.92 4.55 -1.04
CA ASN A 158 11.57 4.43 -1.58
C ASN A 158 10.56 3.95 -0.53
N PHE A 159 10.94 3.04 0.37
CA PHE A 159 10.05 2.55 1.44
C PHE A 159 10.07 3.47 2.67
N GLY A 160 11.19 4.13 2.98
CA GLY A 160 11.30 5.08 4.11
C GLY A 160 10.37 6.29 4.00
N GLU A 161 9.90 6.61 2.79
CA GLU A 161 8.92 7.67 2.56
C GLU A 161 7.55 7.39 3.20
N TRP A 162 7.16 6.13 3.39
CA TRP A 162 5.82 5.76 3.83
C TRP A 162 5.69 5.54 5.34
N GLY A 163 6.81 5.49 6.06
CA GLY A 163 6.85 5.31 7.50
C GLY A 163 8.23 4.93 8.01
N GLU A 164 8.36 4.83 9.33
CA GLU A 164 9.61 4.42 9.97
C GLU A 164 9.89 2.92 9.72
N VAL A 165 10.92 2.66 8.91
CA VAL A 165 11.41 1.32 8.60
C VAL A 165 12.36 0.86 9.72
N GLU A 166 12.06 -0.29 10.31
CA GLU A 166 12.83 -0.92 11.39
C GLU A 166 14.02 -1.70 10.82
N ASN A 167 13.78 -2.45 9.74
CA ASN A 167 14.80 -3.27 9.10
C ASN A 167 14.43 -3.56 7.63
N ILE A 168 15.45 -3.65 6.77
CA ILE A 168 15.35 -4.21 5.42
C ILE A 168 16.30 -5.40 5.34
N ASN A 169 15.78 -6.56 4.97
CA ASN A 169 16.56 -7.76 4.71
C ASN A 169 16.53 -8.10 3.23
N LEU A 170 17.62 -7.80 2.52
CA LEU A 170 17.78 -8.06 1.09
C LEU A 170 18.38 -9.46 0.86
N ILE A 171 17.64 -10.32 0.14
CA ILE A 171 18.12 -11.65 -0.27
C ILE A 171 18.43 -11.63 -1.76
N SER A 172 19.62 -11.13 -2.11
CA SER A 172 20.06 -10.91 -3.49
C SER A 172 20.02 -12.18 -4.35
N ARG A 173 20.23 -13.38 -3.77
CA ARG A 173 20.10 -14.66 -4.47
C ARG A 173 18.72 -14.83 -5.11
N LEU A 174 17.68 -14.47 -4.37
CA LEU A 174 16.29 -14.68 -4.76
C LEU A 174 15.66 -13.44 -5.42
N SER A 175 16.38 -12.31 -5.46
CA SER A 175 15.85 -11.02 -5.92
C SER A 175 14.58 -10.60 -5.15
N ILE A 176 14.61 -10.83 -3.84
CA ILE A 176 13.54 -10.47 -2.91
C ILE A 176 14.12 -9.66 -1.74
N ALA A 177 13.28 -8.83 -1.14
CA ALA A 177 13.58 -8.15 0.12
C ALA A 177 12.39 -8.26 1.09
N PHE A 178 12.69 -8.20 2.38
CA PHE A 178 11.70 -8.05 3.43
C PHE A 178 11.86 -6.68 4.07
N VAL A 179 10.79 -5.89 4.04
CA VAL A 179 10.77 -4.54 4.61
C VAL A 179 9.88 -4.55 5.85
N ARG A 180 10.47 -4.37 7.02
CA ARG A 180 9.76 -4.34 8.29
C ARG A 180 9.59 -2.91 8.79
N TYR A 181 8.36 -2.53 9.09
CA TYR A 181 8.05 -1.23 9.67
C TYR A 181 7.89 -1.29 11.19
N ARG A 182 8.21 -0.17 11.85
CA ARG A 182 7.94 0.00 13.27
C ARG A 182 6.45 -0.06 13.58
N HIS A 183 5.65 0.60 12.74
CA HIS A 183 4.20 0.66 12.88
C HIS A 183 3.49 -0.02 11.71
N ARG A 184 2.42 -0.76 12.03
CA ARG A 184 1.55 -1.39 11.02
C ARG A 184 1.03 -0.41 9.98
N SER A 185 0.69 0.80 10.41
CA SER A 185 0.18 1.86 9.55
C SER A 185 1.13 2.20 8.40
N GLY A 186 2.44 2.20 8.65
CA GLY A 186 3.45 2.40 7.62
C GLY A 186 3.48 1.24 6.61
N ALA A 187 3.41 0.00 7.09
CA ALA A 187 3.37 -1.18 6.24
C ALA A 187 2.12 -1.22 5.36
N GLU A 188 0.94 -0.94 5.91
CA GLU A 188 -0.32 -0.89 5.14
C GLU A 188 -0.29 0.21 4.08
N PHE A 189 0.25 1.37 4.42
CA PHE A 189 0.37 2.49 3.49
C PHE A 189 1.34 2.16 2.36
N ALA A 190 2.53 1.68 2.71
CA ALA A 190 3.57 1.28 1.77
C ALA A 190 3.10 0.14 0.84
N PHE A 191 2.35 -0.82 1.37
CA PHE A 191 1.76 -1.90 0.57
C PHE A 191 0.99 -1.31 -0.61
N GLN A 192 0.08 -0.37 -0.35
CA GLN A 192 -0.78 0.20 -1.39
C GLN A 192 -0.04 1.17 -2.32
N ALA A 193 0.96 1.89 -1.81
CA ALA A 193 1.72 2.86 -2.59
C ALA A 193 2.76 2.23 -3.53
N MET A 194 3.37 1.12 -3.11
CA MET A 194 4.45 0.45 -3.84
C MET A 194 3.97 -0.78 -4.65
N SER A 195 2.72 -1.20 -4.50
CA SER A 195 2.15 -2.31 -5.27
C SER A 195 2.19 -2.03 -6.78
N ASN A 196 2.83 -2.94 -7.53
CA ASN A 196 3.08 -2.82 -8.97
C ASN A 196 3.89 -1.57 -9.38
N ASN A 197 4.53 -0.89 -8.43
CA ASN A 197 5.35 0.27 -8.71
C ASN A 197 6.80 -0.14 -9.00
N HIS A 198 7.67 0.83 -9.22
CA HIS A 198 9.10 0.64 -9.44
C HIS A 198 9.93 1.24 -8.30
N LEU A 199 11.24 0.94 -8.27
CA LEU A 199 12.19 1.66 -7.43
C LEU A 199 12.83 2.77 -8.27
N ASP A 200 14.01 2.51 -8.81
CA ASP A 200 14.81 3.46 -9.58
C ASP A 200 14.87 3.11 -11.08
N HIS A 201 14.46 1.88 -11.44
CA HIS A 201 14.44 1.39 -12.81
C HIS A 201 13.01 1.01 -13.21
N GLU A 202 12.82 0.19 -14.24
CA GLU A 202 11.49 -0.23 -14.71
C GLU A 202 11.01 -1.50 -14.00
N GLU A 203 11.21 -1.60 -12.68
CA GLU A 203 10.71 -2.76 -11.92
C GLU A 203 9.18 -2.78 -11.86
N ASN A 204 8.63 -3.99 -11.73
CA ASN A 204 7.22 -4.19 -11.35
C ASN A 204 7.13 -4.95 -10.02
N LEU A 205 7.30 -4.21 -8.92
CA LEU A 205 7.50 -4.74 -7.58
C LEU A 205 6.32 -5.57 -7.10
N ASN A 206 6.56 -6.83 -6.74
CA ASN A 206 5.57 -7.73 -6.12
C ASN A 206 5.48 -7.51 -4.62
N ILE A 207 4.48 -6.77 -4.16
CA ILE A 207 4.29 -6.49 -2.74
C ILE A 207 3.24 -7.43 -2.15
N ARG A 208 3.63 -8.15 -1.09
CA ARG A 208 2.75 -9.07 -0.35
C ARG A 208 3.00 -8.93 1.15
N TRP A 209 2.05 -9.39 1.95
CA TRP A 209 2.30 -9.59 3.37
C TRP A 209 3.33 -10.71 3.56
N ALA A 210 4.36 -10.48 4.38
CA ALA A 210 5.34 -11.50 4.64
C ALA A 210 4.75 -12.62 5.50
N HIS A 211 5.22 -13.85 5.27
CA HIS A 211 5.02 -14.94 6.23
C HIS A 211 5.88 -14.72 7.47
N ASP A 212 5.58 -15.45 8.54
CA ASP A 212 6.38 -15.42 9.76
C ASP A 212 7.82 -15.84 9.43
N ASP A 213 8.79 -15.11 9.97
CA ASP A 213 10.20 -15.45 9.80
C ASP A 213 10.48 -16.78 10.53
N PRO A 214 10.95 -17.83 9.83
CA PRO A 214 11.31 -19.08 10.47
C PRO A 214 12.53 -18.95 11.40
N ASN A 215 13.28 -17.84 11.34
CA ASN A 215 14.43 -17.57 12.20
C ASN A 215 14.30 -16.19 12.90
N PRO A 216 13.54 -16.13 14.01
CA PRO A 216 13.25 -14.89 14.74
C PRO A 216 14.43 -14.28 15.51
#